data_AF-A0A4Q2WZF4-F1
#
_entry.id   AF-A0A4Q2WZF4-F1
#
_cell.length_a   1.000
_cell.length_b   1.000
_cell.length_c   1.000
_cell.angle_alpha   90.00
_cell.angle_beta   90.00
_cell.angle_gamma   90.00
#
_symmetry.space_group_name_H-M   'P 1'
#
loop_
_entity.id
_entity.type
_entity.pdbx_description
1 polymer ?
#
loop_
_entity_poly.entity_id
_entity_poly.type
_entity_poly.pdbx_seq_one_letter_code
_entity_poly.pdbx_strand_id
1 'polypeptide(L)'
;MKSTLLVAPLGLLLASCASIPKPLQGEFTPTTPRQAVAGANGQPVRWGGEIIRVEPKAGSTCFEILSRELGSNARPLLRDPSGGRFIACHEGFQDPEEFKQGREITVTGRVTGVDHGKIGEFDYRYPHVEADAIHLWKPRTANLHSPYYDPWMYGVGPGWGWGYNPYWGPNWGGTIIIRDQPRPRPQPRPRPPRG
;
A
#
# COMPACT_ATOMS: atom_id res chain seq x y z
N MET A 1 56.72 -32.13 25.13
CA MET A 1 56.19 -31.83 23.77
C MET A 1 54.77 -32.36 23.68
N LYS A 2 53.78 -31.47 23.57
CA LYS A 2 52.46 -31.67 22.93
C LYS A 2 51.63 -30.41 23.21
N SER A 3 51.68 -29.46 22.28
CA SER A 3 50.81 -28.29 22.29
C SER A 3 49.54 -28.66 21.55
N THR A 4 48.45 -28.86 22.29
CA THR A 4 47.13 -29.16 21.72
C THR A 4 46.54 -27.85 21.21
N LEU A 5 46.57 -27.65 19.89
CA LEU A 5 45.87 -26.55 19.23
C LEU A 5 44.37 -26.80 19.28
N LEU A 6 43.69 -26.13 20.20
CA LEU A 6 42.23 -26.00 20.23
C LEU A 6 41.82 -24.97 19.17
N VAL A 7 41.45 -25.46 17.97
CA VAL A 7 40.81 -24.63 16.94
C VAL A 7 39.33 -24.52 17.31
N ALA A 8 38.97 -23.40 17.94
CA ALA A 8 37.57 -23.03 18.16
C ALA A 8 37.00 -22.42 16.86
N PRO A 9 35.91 -22.97 16.28
CA PRO A 9 35.29 -22.35 15.12
C PRO A 9 34.53 -21.12 15.59
N LEU A 10 35.07 -19.93 15.28
CA LEU A 10 34.41 -18.66 15.46
C LEU A 10 33.27 -18.56 14.43
N GLY A 11 32.11 -19.12 14.78
CA GLY A 11 30.89 -18.98 13.98
C GLY A 11 30.45 -17.52 13.96
N LEU A 12 30.75 -16.80 12.88
CA LEU A 12 30.16 -15.50 12.60
C LEU A 12 28.67 -15.71 12.33
N LEU A 13 27.85 -15.46 13.34
CA LEU A 13 26.40 -15.30 13.19
C LEU A 13 26.16 -14.00 12.41
N LEU A 14 26.00 -14.11 11.08
CA LEU A 14 25.49 -13.04 10.24
C LEU A 14 24.01 -12.82 10.59
N ALA A 15 23.75 -11.97 11.58
CA ALA A 15 22.42 -11.45 11.83
C ALA A 15 22.05 -10.52 10.65
N SER A 16 21.31 -11.06 9.69
CA SER A 16 20.62 -10.26 8.68
C SER A 16 19.52 -9.44 9.36
N CYS A 17 19.89 -8.32 9.98
CA CYS A 17 18.92 -7.34 10.45
C CYS A 17 18.29 -6.66 9.23
N ALA A 18 17.12 -7.14 8.83
CA ALA A 18 16.19 -6.36 8.02
C ALA A 18 15.87 -5.08 8.83
N SER A 19 16.63 -4.02 8.58
CA SER A 19 16.62 -2.84 9.45
C SER A 19 15.37 -2.02 9.21
N ILE A 20 14.64 -1.73 10.29
CA ILE A 20 13.50 -0.81 10.29
C ILE A 20 14.02 0.60 9.98
N PRO A 21 13.43 1.35 9.02
CA PRO A 21 13.80 2.74 8.76
C PRO A 21 13.78 3.58 10.04
N LYS A 22 14.78 4.46 10.22
CA LYS A 22 14.87 5.36 11.39
C LYS A 22 13.55 6.03 11.83
N PRO A 23 12.73 6.62 10.92
CA PRO A 23 11.48 7.27 11.34
C PRO A 23 10.40 6.30 11.84
N LEU A 24 10.58 4.99 11.65
CA LEU A 24 9.63 3.94 12.06
C LEU A 24 10.08 3.18 13.32
N GLN A 25 11.23 3.53 13.88
CA GLN A 25 11.76 2.92 15.11
C GLN A 25 11.08 3.53 16.34
N GLY A 26 10.93 2.73 17.40
CA GLY A 26 10.27 3.15 18.64
C GLY A 26 9.34 2.08 19.20
N GLU A 27 8.75 2.39 20.35
CA GLU A 27 7.72 1.59 20.99
C GLU A 27 6.33 2.13 20.65
N PHE A 28 5.43 1.23 20.27
CA PHE A 28 4.08 1.58 19.83
C PHE A 28 3.08 0.60 20.45
N THR A 29 1.87 1.08 20.70
CA THR A 29 0.81 0.23 21.24
C THR A 29 0.39 -0.83 20.19
N PRO A 30 0.33 -2.13 20.54
CA PRO A 30 -0.05 -3.20 19.62
C PRO A 30 -1.58 -3.25 19.44
N THR A 31 -2.15 -2.15 18.92
CA THR A 31 -3.57 -2.00 18.64
C THR A 31 -3.79 -1.89 17.14
N THR A 32 -4.88 -2.49 16.65
CA THR A 32 -5.30 -2.34 15.25
C THR A 32 -6.20 -1.12 15.08
N PRO A 33 -6.31 -0.52 13.88
CA PRO A 33 -7.25 0.57 13.65
C PRO A 33 -8.69 0.22 14.04
N ARG A 34 -9.16 -0.98 13.71
CA ARG A 34 -10.51 -1.43 14.08
C ARG A 34 -10.73 -1.41 15.60
N GLN A 35 -9.73 -1.79 16.39
CA GLN A 35 -9.80 -1.74 17.86
C GLN A 35 -9.72 -0.30 18.38
N ALA A 36 -8.92 0.56 17.74
CA ALA A 36 -8.72 1.94 18.14
C ALA A 36 -10.00 2.78 18.16
N VAL A 37 -10.99 2.42 17.32
CA VAL A 37 -12.32 3.04 17.31
C VAL A 37 -13.02 2.97 18.68
N ALA A 38 -12.72 1.96 19.50
CA ALA A 38 -13.34 1.76 20.81
C ALA A 38 -12.70 2.56 21.95
N GLY A 39 -11.61 3.31 21.71
CA GLY A 39 -10.97 4.15 22.72
C GLY A 39 -9.45 4.01 22.76
N ALA A 40 -8.77 4.51 21.73
CA ALA A 40 -7.30 4.56 21.68
C ALA A 40 -6.73 5.99 21.61
N ASN A 41 -7.53 7.03 21.91
CA ASN A 41 -7.07 8.41 21.84
C ASN A 41 -5.81 8.63 22.69
N GLY A 42 -4.82 9.30 22.12
CA GLY A 42 -3.50 9.56 22.69
C GLY A 42 -2.49 8.42 22.56
N GLN A 43 -2.89 7.22 22.11
CA GLN A 43 -1.97 6.09 21.99
C GLN A 43 -0.99 6.31 20.83
N PRO A 44 0.32 6.09 21.06
CA PRO A 44 1.31 6.06 19.99
C PRO A 44 1.13 4.78 19.16
N VAL A 45 1.00 4.92 17.85
CA VAL A 45 0.72 3.81 16.94
C VAL A 45 1.73 3.77 15.79
N ARG A 46 2.01 2.55 15.32
CA ARG A 46 2.70 2.30 14.07
C ARG A 46 1.84 1.41 13.21
N TRP A 47 1.15 2.04 12.26
CA TRP A 47 0.25 1.36 11.35
C TRP A 47 0.76 1.50 9.93
N GLY A 48 0.36 0.61 9.05
CA GLY A 48 0.68 0.74 7.64
C GLY A 48 -0.28 -0.05 6.80
N GLY A 49 -0.12 0.07 5.50
CA GLY A 49 -1.04 -0.51 4.56
C GLY A 49 -0.89 0.11 3.18
N GLU A 50 -2.00 0.08 2.47
CA GLU A 50 -2.10 0.56 1.09
C GLU A 50 -2.91 1.86 1.05
N ILE A 51 -2.42 2.85 0.30
CA ILE A 51 -3.13 4.10 0.09
C ILE A 51 -4.40 3.84 -0.73
N ILE A 52 -5.54 4.23 -0.18
CA ILE A 52 -6.83 4.23 -0.87
C ILE A 52 -7.09 5.60 -1.49
N ARG A 53 -6.78 6.68 -0.76
CA ARG A 53 -7.00 8.06 -1.20
C ARG A 53 -5.98 8.98 -0.56
N VAL A 54 -5.61 10.03 -1.29
CA VAL A 54 -4.80 11.15 -0.79
C VAL A 54 -5.58 12.43 -0.96
N GLU A 55 -5.58 13.26 0.09
CA GLU A 55 -6.27 14.54 0.11
C GLU A 55 -5.37 15.61 0.73
N PRO A 56 -4.67 16.39 -0.10
CA PRO A 56 -4.00 17.61 0.34
C PRO A 56 -5.01 18.62 0.87
N LYS A 57 -4.74 19.17 2.04
CA LYS A 57 -5.53 20.22 2.72
C LYS A 57 -4.65 21.46 2.94
N ALA A 58 -5.25 22.52 3.47
CA ALA A 58 -4.49 23.70 3.88
C ALA A 58 -3.53 23.34 5.03
N GLY A 59 -2.24 23.25 4.73
CA GLY A 59 -1.19 23.01 5.73
C GLY A 59 -0.96 21.55 6.14
N SER A 60 -1.68 20.58 5.56
CA SER A 60 -1.49 19.15 5.84
C SER A 60 -1.91 18.29 4.65
N THR A 61 -1.45 17.03 4.62
CA THR A 61 -1.92 16.04 3.65
C THR A 61 -2.44 14.82 4.38
N CYS A 62 -3.68 14.44 4.07
CA CYS A 62 -4.36 13.33 4.70
C CYS A 62 -4.45 12.13 3.76
N PHE A 63 -4.29 10.95 4.33
CA PHE A 63 -4.27 9.66 3.63
C PHE A 63 -5.36 8.77 4.21
N GLU A 64 -6.23 8.25 3.36
CA GLU A 64 -7.08 7.11 3.70
C GLU A 64 -6.31 5.84 3.38
N ILE A 65 -6.12 4.98 4.38
CA ILE A 65 -5.23 3.83 4.30
C ILE A 65 -6.00 2.57 4.66
N LEU A 66 -5.88 1.55 3.80
CA LEU A 66 -6.33 0.21 4.11
C LEU A 66 -5.24 -0.52 4.90
N SER A 67 -5.50 -0.74 6.18
CA SER A 67 -4.51 -1.29 7.10
C SER A 67 -4.17 -2.74 6.77
N ARG A 68 -2.87 -3.01 6.80
CA ARG A 68 -2.28 -4.34 6.73
C ARG A 68 -1.33 -4.53 7.90
N GLU A 69 -1.13 -5.79 8.26
CA GLU A 69 -0.14 -6.11 9.29
C GLU A 69 1.27 -5.83 8.78
N LEU A 70 2.12 -5.40 9.70
CA LEU A 70 3.50 -5.04 9.39
C LEU A 70 4.42 -6.26 9.57
N GLY A 71 5.38 -6.41 8.66
CA GLY A 71 6.48 -7.34 8.82
C GLY A 71 7.51 -6.86 9.85
N SER A 72 8.53 -7.67 10.08
CA SER A 72 9.64 -7.34 10.99
C SER A 72 10.40 -6.07 10.60
N ASN A 73 10.40 -5.70 9.32
CA ASN A 73 10.99 -4.46 8.80
C ASN A 73 10.01 -3.27 8.82
N ALA A 74 8.86 -3.39 9.48
CA ALA A 74 7.78 -2.42 9.50
C ALA A 74 7.13 -2.15 8.12
N ARG A 75 7.39 -2.96 7.09
CA ARG A 75 6.71 -2.87 5.79
C ARG A 75 5.37 -3.61 5.83
N PRO A 76 4.30 -3.05 5.25
CA PRO A 76 3.03 -3.76 5.10
C PRO A 76 3.20 -5.10 4.37
N LEU A 77 2.55 -6.15 4.84
CA LEU A 77 2.58 -7.46 4.21
C LEU A 77 1.49 -7.59 3.14
N LEU A 78 1.76 -8.35 2.06
CA LEU A 78 0.77 -8.67 1.00
C LEU A 78 -0.21 -9.76 1.44
N ARG A 79 -0.80 -9.62 2.63
CA ARG A 79 -1.90 -10.47 3.08
C ARG A 79 -3.19 -9.66 3.16
N ASP A 80 -4.29 -10.37 3.37
CA ASP A 80 -5.60 -9.76 3.52
C ASP A 80 -5.62 -8.66 4.60
N PRO A 81 -6.45 -7.63 4.43
CA PRO A 81 -6.55 -6.54 5.39
C PRO A 81 -7.18 -7.03 6.70
N SER A 82 -6.39 -7.12 7.76
CA SER A 82 -6.88 -7.51 9.08
C SER A 82 -7.32 -6.31 9.93
N GLY A 83 -6.79 -5.11 9.67
CA GLY A 83 -6.84 -3.98 10.60
C GLY A 83 -7.97 -2.96 10.39
N GLY A 84 -8.69 -2.98 9.27
CA GLY A 84 -9.67 -1.94 8.91
C GLY A 84 -9.06 -0.77 8.11
N ARG A 85 -9.75 0.37 8.07
CA ARG A 85 -9.26 1.60 7.44
C ARG A 85 -9.03 2.67 8.50
N PHE A 86 -8.06 3.54 8.25
CA PHE A 86 -7.77 4.71 9.09
C PHE A 86 -7.39 5.90 8.24
N ILE A 87 -7.50 7.08 8.84
CA ILE A 87 -7.01 8.33 8.26
C ILE A 87 -5.72 8.70 8.98
N ALA A 88 -4.69 9.05 8.22
CA ALA A 88 -3.47 9.62 8.74
C ALA A 88 -3.22 10.99 8.10
N CYS A 89 -3.06 12.04 8.90
CA CYS A 89 -2.76 13.38 8.41
C CYS A 89 -1.35 13.78 8.88
N HIS A 90 -0.50 14.18 7.94
CA HIS A 90 0.84 14.69 8.21
C HIS A 90 0.87 16.19 7.89
N GLU A 91 1.57 16.97 8.72
CA GLU A 91 1.73 18.40 8.49
C GLU A 91 2.54 18.68 7.21
N GLY A 92 2.13 19.69 6.45
CA GLY A 92 2.74 20.04 5.18
C GLY A 92 2.21 19.26 3.97
N PHE A 93 2.78 19.59 2.82
CA PHE A 93 2.39 19.06 1.52
C PHE A 93 3.13 17.74 1.23
N GLN A 94 2.38 16.71 0.86
CA GLN A 94 2.90 15.47 0.30
C GLN A 94 2.43 15.35 -1.15
N ASP A 95 3.34 15.08 -2.08
CA ASP A 95 3.04 15.06 -3.50
C ASP A 95 2.12 13.86 -3.86
N PRO A 96 0.89 14.09 -4.35
CA PRO A 96 -0.01 13.01 -4.77
C PRO A 96 0.56 12.16 -5.91
N GLU A 97 1.51 12.68 -6.71
CA GLU A 97 2.18 11.93 -7.76
C GLU A 97 3.19 10.91 -7.20
N GLU A 98 3.73 11.14 -6.01
CA GLU A 98 4.54 10.14 -5.32
C GLU A 98 3.66 9.18 -4.51
N PHE A 99 2.69 9.73 -3.78
CA PHE A 99 1.81 8.99 -2.88
C PHE A 99 0.54 8.48 -3.57
N LYS A 100 0.68 7.83 -4.71
CA LYS A 100 -0.46 7.33 -5.48
C LYS A 100 -1.24 6.25 -4.73
N GLN A 101 -2.52 6.11 -5.09
CA GLN A 101 -3.34 4.96 -4.71
C GLN A 101 -2.61 3.65 -5.03
N GLY A 102 -2.71 2.66 -4.14
CA GLY A 102 -2.03 1.37 -4.29
C GLY A 102 -0.60 1.35 -3.76
N ARG A 103 -0.01 2.50 -3.43
CA ARG A 103 1.32 2.55 -2.82
C ARG A 103 1.28 2.09 -1.37
N GLU A 104 2.37 1.46 -0.94
CA GLU A 104 2.53 1.00 0.42
C GLU A 104 3.17 2.08 1.28
N ILE A 105 2.55 2.36 2.43
CA ILE A 105 3.09 3.29 3.40
C ILE A 105 3.04 2.72 4.81
N THR A 106 3.97 3.18 5.65
CA THR A 106 3.93 2.99 7.10
C THR A 106 3.91 4.37 7.75
N VAL A 107 3.05 4.52 8.75
CA VAL A 107 2.80 5.74 9.49
C VAL A 107 3.12 5.48 10.95
N THR A 108 3.85 6.41 11.56
CA THR A 108 3.97 6.54 13.01
C THR A 108 3.28 7.82 13.46
N GLY A 109 2.67 7.80 14.62
CA GLY A 109 1.92 8.95 15.11
C GLY A 109 1.08 8.65 16.33
N ARG A 110 0.12 9.53 16.61
CA ARG A 110 -0.83 9.38 17.70
C ARG A 110 -2.26 9.33 17.20
N VAL A 111 -3.06 8.46 17.80
CA VAL A 111 -4.50 8.44 17.53
C VAL A 111 -5.13 9.66 18.21
N THR A 112 -5.78 10.54 17.45
CA THR A 112 -6.39 11.77 17.97
C THR A 112 -7.91 11.69 18.08
N GLY A 113 -8.53 10.72 17.40
CA GLY A 113 -9.97 10.55 17.45
C GLY A 113 -10.48 9.54 16.45
N VAL A 114 -11.78 9.68 16.12
CA VAL A 114 -12.47 8.87 15.14
C VAL A 114 -13.29 9.78 14.24
N ASP A 115 -13.02 9.72 12.94
CA ASP A 115 -13.77 10.41 11.91
C ASP A 115 -14.90 9.52 11.39
N HIS A 116 -16.02 10.15 11.05
CA HIS A 116 -17.16 9.47 10.43
C HIS A 116 -17.13 9.71 8.93
N GLY A 117 -17.28 8.64 8.15
CA GLY A 117 -17.38 8.72 6.71
C GLY A 117 -18.16 7.56 6.15
N LYS A 118 -18.08 7.39 4.83
CA LYS A 118 -18.77 6.31 4.12
C LYS A 118 -17.79 5.43 3.34
N ILE A 119 -18.11 4.16 3.22
CA ILE A 119 -17.52 3.23 2.25
C ILE A 119 -18.67 2.75 1.37
N GLY A 120 -18.78 3.31 0.15
CA GLY A 120 -20.00 3.20 -0.63
C GLY A 120 -21.17 3.83 0.15
N GLU A 121 -22.20 3.05 0.42
CA GLU A 121 -23.39 3.51 1.18
C GLU A 121 -23.28 3.25 2.70
N PHE A 122 -22.27 2.49 3.14
CA PHE A 122 -22.14 2.08 4.54
C PHE A 122 -21.42 3.13 5.37
N ASP A 123 -21.98 3.48 6.53
CA ASP A 123 -21.31 4.34 7.49
C ASP A 123 -20.13 3.62 8.13
N TYR A 124 -18.99 4.31 8.15
CA TYR A 124 -17.72 3.79 8.65
C TYR A 124 -17.07 4.78 9.61
N ARG A 125 -16.40 4.21 10.62
CA ARG A 125 -15.66 4.96 11.63
C ARG A 125 -14.17 4.76 11.39
N TYR A 126 -13.49 5.83 11.00
CA TYR A 126 -12.06 5.86 10.72
C TYR A 126 -11.32 6.37 11.95
N PRO A 127 -10.46 5.59 12.62
CA PRO A 127 -9.49 6.17 13.53
C PRO A 127 -8.67 7.23 12.81
N HIS A 128 -8.48 8.36 13.47
CA HIS A 128 -7.67 9.46 12.98
C HIS A 128 -6.31 9.41 13.65
N VAL A 129 -5.25 9.44 12.84
CA VAL A 129 -3.85 9.50 13.30
C VAL A 129 -3.25 10.83 12.87
N GLU A 130 -2.77 11.59 13.84
CA GLU A 130 -1.83 12.68 13.58
C GLU A 130 -0.45 12.06 13.39
N ALA A 131 0.08 12.15 12.16
CA ALA A 131 1.26 11.43 11.74
C ALA A 131 2.53 12.23 12.04
N ASP A 132 3.40 11.65 12.88
CA ASP A 132 4.74 12.16 13.16
C ASP A 132 5.69 11.86 11.98
N ALA A 133 5.53 10.70 11.34
CA ALA A 133 6.26 10.34 10.14
C ALA A 133 5.47 9.43 9.21
N ILE A 134 5.66 9.63 7.90
CA ILE A 134 5.15 8.76 6.85
C ILE A 134 6.32 8.23 6.03
N HIS A 135 6.41 6.91 5.92
CA HIS A 135 7.41 6.24 5.12
C HIS A 135 6.76 5.62 3.88
N LEU A 136 7.13 6.12 2.70
CA LEU A 136 6.72 5.59 1.41
C LEU A 136 7.65 4.47 0.95
N TRP A 137 7.12 3.26 0.83
CA TRP A 137 7.91 2.13 0.36
C TRP A 137 8.10 2.19 -1.16
N LYS A 138 9.31 1.79 -1.60
CA LYS A 138 9.55 1.55 -3.03
C LYS A 138 8.62 0.45 -3.54
N PRO A 139 8.12 0.55 -4.79
CA PRO A 139 7.35 -0.52 -5.40
C PRO A 139 8.08 -1.86 -5.26
N ARG A 140 7.35 -2.94 -4.97
CA ARG A 140 7.96 -4.27 -5.04
C ARG A 140 8.32 -4.53 -6.50
N THR A 141 9.56 -4.91 -6.76
CA THR A 141 9.90 -5.51 -8.05
C THR A 141 9.07 -6.78 -8.16
N ALA A 142 8.24 -6.88 -9.19
CA ALA A 142 7.66 -8.16 -9.54
C ALA A 142 8.83 -9.08 -9.86
N ASN A 143 9.19 -9.94 -8.92
CA ASN A 143 10.07 -11.06 -9.23
C ASN A 143 9.24 -11.93 -10.18
N LEU A 144 9.33 -11.65 -11.47
CA LEU A 144 9.07 -12.62 -12.52
C LEU A 144 10.11 -13.73 -12.30
N HIS A 145 9.87 -14.60 -11.32
CA HIS A 145 10.39 -15.95 -11.37
C HIS A 145 9.77 -16.53 -12.64
N SER A 146 10.52 -16.47 -13.75
CA SER A 146 10.23 -17.33 -14.90
C SER A 146 10.26 -18.75 -14.37
N PRO A 147 9.15 -19.51 -14.35
CA PRO A 147 9.15 -20.85 -13.76
C PRO A 147 9.89 -21.87 -14.62
N TYR A 148 10.46 -21.50 -15.76
CA TYR A 148 11.03 -22.44 -16.72
C TYR A 148 12.28 -21.85 -17.36
N TYR A 149 13.44 -22.11 -16.76
CA TYR A 149 14.64 -22.33 -17.55
C TYR A 149 14.88 -23.84 -17.54
N ASP A 150 14.16 -24.54 -18.41
CA ASP A 150 14.42 -25.94 -18.71
C ASP A 150 15.57 -25.97 -19.75
N PRO A 151 16.78 -26.44 -19.39
CA PRO A 151 17.93 -26.47 -20.30
C PRO A 151 17.79 -27.47 -21.46
N TRP A 152 16.69 -28.23 -21.54
CA TRP A 152 16.44 -29.29 -22.54
C TRP A 152 15.61 -28.82 -23.73
N MET A 153 15.27 -27.52 -23.83
CA MET A 153 14.58 -26.94 -24.99
C MET A 153 15.44 -26.80 -26.27
N TYR A 154 16.68 -27.29 -26.26
CA TYR A 154 17.54 -27.40 -27.45
C TYR A 154 17.79 -28.86 -27.84
N GLY A 155 16.73 -29.68 -27.84
CA GLY A 155 16.73 -31.03 -28.42
C GLY A 155 16.19 -31.00 -29.85
N VAL A 156 17.08 -31.00 -30.83
CA VAL A 156 16.77 -31.12 -32.26
C VAL A 156 16.19 -32.52 -32.53
N GLY A 157 14.90 -32.60 -32.85
CA GLY A 157 14.20 -33.84 -33.20
C GLY A 157 13.50 -33.70 -34.57
N PRO A 158 13.59 -34.67 -35.49
CA PRO A 158 13.17 -34.49 -36.87
C PRO A 158 11.67 -34.79 -37.05
N GLY A 159 10.93 -33.80 -37.53
CA GLY A 159 9.59 -33.99 -38.09
C GLY A 159 8.49 -33.34 -37.27
N TRP A 160 7.61 -32.63 -37.97
CA TRP A 160 6.38 -31.95 -37.49
C TRP A 160 6.58 -30.55 -36.91
N GLY A 161 6.91 -29.63 -37.83
CA GLY A 161 6.68 -28.20 -37.60
C GLY A 161 5.19 -27.91 -37.45
N TRP A 162 4.84 -27.22 -36.36
CA TRP A 162 3.56 -26.52 -36.25
C TRP A 162 3.85 -25.06 -35.93
N GLY A 163 3.39 -24.21 -36.85
CA GLY A 163 3.74 -22.81 -36.96
C GLY A 163 3.29 -21.97 -35.78
N TYR A 164 4.13 -20.98 -35.51
CA TYR A 164 3.83 -19.79 -34.73
C TYR A 164 2.56 -19.11 -35.29
N ASN A 165 1.49 -19.05 -34.51
CA ASN A 165 0.33 -18.21 -34.79
C ASN A 165 0.28 -17.06 -33.76
N PRO A 166 0.55 -15.79 -34.13
CA PRO A 166 0.74 -14.70 -33.18
C PRO A 166 -0.58 -14.03 -32.71
N TYR A 167 -1.72 -14.72 -32.79
CA TYR A 167 -3.04 -14.11 -32.55
C TYR A 167 -3.89 -14.78 -31.47
N TRP A 168 -3.34 -15.23 -30.34
CA TRP A 168 -4.18 -15.60 -29.18
C TRP A 168 -3.48 -15.31 -27.84
N GLY A 169 -3.67 -14.10 -27.33
CA GLY A 169 -3.35 -13.73 -25.94
C GLY A 169 -4.63 -13.62 -25.09
N PRO A 170 -4.68 -14.20 -23.87
CA PRO A 170 -5.80 -13.97 -22.95
C PRO A 170 -5.77 -12.54 -22.41
N ASN A 171 -6.71 -11.74 -22.89
CA ASN A 171 -6.92 -10.34 -22.56
C ASN A 171 -7.56 -10.22 -21.16
N TRP A 172 -6.77 -9.94 -20.13
CA TRP A 172 -7.25 -9.41 -18.85
C TRP A 172 -6.75 -7.97 -18.68
N GLY A 173 -7.25 -7.11 -19.57
CA GLY A 173 -7.04 -5.66 -19.57
C GLY A 173 -8.31 -4.98 -20.05
N GLY A 174 -9.35 -4.97 -19.21
CA GLY A 174 -10.55 -4.20 -19.48
C GLY A 174 -10.24 -2.70 -19.38
N THR A 175 -10.05 -2.03 -20.51
CA THR A 175 -10.09 -0.57 -20.58
C THR A 175 -11.48 -0.11 -20.17
N ILE A 176 -11.61 0.57 -19.03
CA ILE A 176 -12.81 1.36 -18.72
C ILE A 176 -12.78 2.56 -19.68
N ILE A 177 -13.52 2.47 -20.79
CA ILE A 177 -13.86 3.64 -21.60
C ILE A 177 -14.86 4.45 -20.77
N ILE A 178 -14.40 5.53 -20.13
CA ILE A 178 -15.31 6.56 -19.65
C ILE A 178 -15.92 7.18 -20.92
N ARG A 179 -17.14 6.76 -21.29
CA ARG A 179 -17.95 7.56 -22.20
C ARG A 179 -18.30 8.84 -21.45
N ASP A 180 -17.65 9.93 -21.82
CA ASP A 180 -18.15 11.26 -21.50
C ASP A 180 -19.63 11.31 -21.89
N GLN A 181 -20.51 11.38 -20.91
CA GLN A 181 -21.91 11.69 -21.17
C GLN A 181 -21.95 13.11 -21.76
N PRO A 182 -22.65 13.32 -22.90
CA PRO A 182 -22.86 14.66 -23.41
C PRO A 182 -23.49 15.54 -22.33
N ARG A 183 -22.86 16.67 -22.01
CA ARG A 183 -23.41 17.67 -21.08
C ARG A 183 -24.86 18.00 -21.48
N PRO A 184 -25.82 18.03 -20.55
CA PRO A 184 -27.17 18.48 -20.84
C PRO A 184 -27.15 19.87 -21.47
N ARG A 185 -27.87 20.05 -22.59
CA ARG A 185 -28.01 21.36 -23.21
C ARG A 185 -28.63 22.34 -22.20
N PRO A 186 -28.10 23.57 -22.06
CA PRO A 186 -28.74 24.60 -21.25
C PRO A 186 -30.18 24.81 -21.72
N GLN A 187 -31.14 24.73 -20.81
CA GLN A 187 -32.54 25.03 -21.13
C GLN A 187 -32.69 26.53 -21.42
N PRO A 188 -33.47 26.92 -22.45
CA PRO A 188 -33.79 28.32 -22.70
C PRO A 188 -34.52 28.91 -21.47
N ARG A 189 -34.10 30.11 -21.05
CA ARG A 189 -34.79 30.85 -20.00
C ARG A 189 -36.24 31.13 -20.40
N PRO A 190 -37.22 31.02 -19.48
CA PRO A 190 -38.59 31.45 -19.73
C PRO A 190 -38.62 32.93 -20.15
N ARG A 191 -39.42 33.26 -21.16
CA ARG A 191 -39.63 34.66 -21.54
C ARG A 191 -40.43 35.36 -20.43
N PRO A 192 -40.11 36.62 -20.11
CA PRO A 192 -40.93 37.40 -19.19
C PRO A 192 -42.34 37.60 -19.76
N PRO A 193 -43.35 37.71 -18.89
CA PRO A 193 -44.72 37.97 -19.32
C PRO A 193 -44.79 39.31 -20.07
N ARG A 194 -45.47 39.31 -21.22
CA ARG A 194 -45.91 40.56 -21.86
C ARG A 194 -47.05 41.10 -21.03
N GLY A 195 -46.91 42.35 -20.57
CA GLY A 195 -48.01 43.14 -20.02
C GLY A 195 -49.08 43.41 -21.07
#